data_AF-A0A556RD06-F1
#
_entry.id   AF-A0A556RD06-F1
#
_cell.length_a   1.000
_cell.length_b   1.000
_cell.length_c   1.000
_cell.angle_alpha   90.00
_cell.angle_beta   90.00
_cell.angle_gamma   90.00
#
_symmetry.space_group_name_H-M   'P 1'
#
loop_
_entity.id
_entity.type
_entity.pdbx_description
1 polymer ?
#
loop_
_entity_poly.entity_id
_entity_poly.type
_entity_poly.pdbx_seq_one_letter_code
_entity_poly.pdbx_strand_id
1 'polypeptide(L)'
;MYRSSSSLPALSPFLEQPSYLADPDSAGSCPCHARTARCRTLLSDMVRQSRATLVHLSELADQALRIDWQGRAAEAYRAQVRAMDALCQDQRVQAGRTLSLIDQESRP
;
A
#
# COMPACT_ATOMS: atom_id res chain seq x y z
N MET A 1 10.28 2.76 61.48
CA MET A 1 10.72 3.42 60.22
C MET A 1 11.65 2.41 59.54
N TYR A 2 11.52 1.93 58.32
CA TYR A 2 10.75 2.30 57.13
C TYR A 2 10.59 1.00 56.30
N ARG A 3 9.42 0.74 55.71
CA ARG A 3 9.25 -0.31 54.70
C ARG A 3 9.92 0.15 53.40
N SER A 4 10.72 -0.70 52.76
CA SER A 4 10.95 -0.61 51.31
C SER A 4 10.68 -1.96 50.68
N SER A 5 9.41 -2.15 50.33
CA SER A 5 8.98 -3.15 49.36
C SER A 5 9.38 -2.64 47.97
N SER A 6 10.53 -3.06 47.46
CA SER A 6 10.85 -2.89 46.04
C SER A 6 10.41 -4.13 45.28
N SER A 7 9.11 -4.22 45.01
CA SER A 7 8.60 -5.13 43.99
C SER A 7 9.00 -4.55 42.62
N LEU A 8 10.05 -5.09 42.02
CA LEU A 8 10.24 -4.97 40.58
C LEU A 8 8.94 -5.48 39.92
N PRO A 9 8.36 -4.77 38.94
CA PRO A 9 7.24 -5.33 38.20
C PRO A 9 7.74 -6.61 37.55
N ALA A 10 7.08 -7.72 37.87
CA ALA A 10 7.32 -9.00 37.22
C ALA A 10 7.34 -8.76 35.72
N LEU A 11 8.49 -9.07 35.10
CA LEU A 11 8.61 -9.08 33.65
C LEU A 11 7.53 -10.04 33.15
N SER A 12 6.48 -9.43 32.61
CA SER A 12 5.32 -10.02 31.96
C SER A 12 5.73 -11.18 31.04
N PRO A 13 4.85 -12.18 30.76
CA PRO A 13 5.19 -13.50 30.21
C PRO A 13 5.62 -13.50 28.73
N PHE A 14 6.16 -12.39 28.23
CA PHE A 14 6.69 -12.22 26.89
C PHE A 14 8.04 -12.90 26.67
N LEU A 15 8.71 -13.39 27.73
CA LEU A 15 10.01 -14.06 27.63
C LEU A 15 9.96 -15.59 27.63
N GLU A 16 8.78 -16.19 27.86
CA GLU A 16 8.57 -17.64 27.68
C GLU A 16 7.92 -17.95 26.34
N GLN A 17 8.35 -17.27 25.28
CA GLN A 17 8.05 -17.75 23.93
C GLN A 17 9.03 -18.89 23.60
N PRO A 18 8.55 -20.14 23.43
CA PRO A 18 9.40 -21.18 22.87
C PRO A 18 9.90 -20.69 21.52
N SER A 19 11.20 -20.85 21.27
CA SER A 19 11.85 -20.30 20.09
C SER A 19 11.11 -20.70 18.81
N TYR A 20 10.47 -19.72 18.16
CA TYR A 20 9.86 -19.88 16.83
C TYR A 20 10.86 -20.31 15.74
N LEU A 21 12.15 -20.34 16.08
CA LEU A 21 13.23 -20.86 15.25
C LEU A 21 13.25 -22.40 15.17
N ALA A 22 12.44 -23.10 15.97
CA ALA A 22 12.43 -24.56 16.01
C ALA A 22 11.42 -25.21 15.03
N ASP A 23 10.42 -24.47 14.53
CA ASP A 23 9.34 -25.07 13.72
C ASP A 23 8.75 -24.09 12.69
N PRO A 24 9.03 -24.26 11.38
CA PRO A 24 8.52 -23.39 10.31
C PRO A 24 6.99 -23.47 10.16
N ASP A 25 6.34 -24.56 10.58
CA ASP A 25 4.88 -24.70 10.52
C ASP A 25 4.18 -23.85 11.59
N SER A 26 4.87 -23.54 12.69
CA SER A 26 4.39 -22.62 13.74
C SER A 26 4.45 -21.15 13.31
N ALA A 27 5.29 -20.80 12.33
CA ALA A 27 5.40 -19.44 11.81
C ALA A 27 4.11 -18.99 11.10
N GLY A 28 3.38 -19.91 10.47
CA GLY A 28 2.09 -19.65 9.82
C GLY A 28 0.94 -19.34 10.78
N SER A 29 1.10 -19.65 12.07
CA SER A 29 0.07 -19.46 13.12
C SER A 29 0.40 -18.35 14.11
N CYS A 30 1.56 -17.68 14.01
CA CYS A 30 1.85 -16.50 14.83
C CYS A 30 0.87 -15.36 14.47
N PRO A 31 0.17 -14.77 15.47
CA PRO A 31 -0.67 -13.59 15.25
C PRO A 31 0.08 -12.43 14.58
N CYS A 32 1.40 -12.34 14.79
CA CYS A 32 2.31 -11.39 14.18
C CYS A 32 2.37 -11.53 12.65
N HIS A 33 2.67 -12.74 12.14
CA HIS A 33 2.75 -13.01 10.71
C HIS A 33 1.38 -12.94 10.04
N ALA A 34 0.31 -13.38 10.72
CA ALA A 34 -1.05 -13.23 10.21
C ALA A 34 -1.45 -11.76 10.04
N ARG A 35 -1.03 -10.87 10.94
CA ARG A 35 -1.28 -9.43 10.83
C ARG A 35 -0.47 -8.81 9.69
N THR A 36 0.82 -9.16 9.57
CA THR A 36 1.66 -8.69 8.46
C THR A 36 1.12 -9.14 7.10
N ALA A 37 0.71 -10.40 6.98
CA ALA A 37 0.09 -10.93 5.76
C ALA A 37 -1.20 -10.17 5.39
N ARG A 38 -2.07 -9.88 6.37
CA ARG A 38 -3.27 -9.04 6.13
C ARG A 38 -2.92 -7.64 5.67
N CYS A 39 -1.95 -6.98 6.32
CA CYS A 39 -1.49 -5.65 5.92
C CYS A 39 -0.94 -5.67 4.48
N ARG A 40 -0.17 -6.70 4.12
CA ARG A 40 0.34 -6.90 2.76
C ARG A 40 -0.81 -7.00 1.77
N THR A 41 -1.79 -7.88 2.01
CA THR A 41 -2.95 -8.04 1.13
C THR A 41 -3.70 -6.72 0.95
N LEU A 42 -3.98 -6.00 2.04
CA LEU A 42 -4.67 -4.70 1.99
C LEU A 42 -3.89 -3.68 1.15
N LEU A 43 -2.58 -3.57 1.35
CA LEU A 43 -1.73 -2.65 0.59
C LEU A 43 -1.69 -3.04 -0.90
N SER A 44 -1.50 -4.32 -1.22
CA SER A 44 -1.53 -4.79 -2.61
C SER A 44 -2.87 -4.49 -3.27
N ASP A 45 -3.99 -4.71 -2.58
CA ASP A 45 -5.31 -4.47 -3.13
C ASP A 45 -5.59 -2.98 -3.32
N MET A 46 -5.21 -2.13 -2.37
CA MET A 46 -5.29 -0.68 -2.53
C MET A 46 -4.50 -0.17 -3.75
N VAL A 47 -3.29 -0.70 -3.96
CA VAL A 47 -2.46 -0.30 -5.11
C VAL A 47 -3.07 -0.81 -6.43
N ARG A 48 -3.63 -2.02 -6.46
CA ARG A 48 -4.34 -2.56 -7.63
C ARG A 48 -5.58 -1.72 -7.97
N GLN A 49 -6.39 -1.37 -6.97
CA GLN A 49 -7.56 -0.52 -7.13
C GLN A 49 -7.17 0.86 -7.63
N SER A 50 -6.17 1.49 -7.02
CA SER A 50 -5.63 2.79 -7.47
C SER A 50 -5.20 2.73 -8.94
N ARG A 51 -4.48 1.67 -9.34
CA ARG A 51 -4.04 1.48 -10.72
C ARG A 51 -5.22 1.33 -11.68
N ALA A 52 -6.26 0.60 -11.31
CA ALA A 52 -7.48 0.47 -12.12
C ALA A 52 -8.20 1.81 -12.29
N THR A 53 -8.33 2.59 -11.21
CA THR A 53 -8.90 3.95 -11.26
C THR A 53 -8.11 4.87 -12.18
N LEU A 54 -6.78 4.82 -12.13
CA LEU A 54 -5.92 5.63 -13.01
C LEU A 54 -6.06 5.26 -14.49
N VAL A 55 -6.27 3.98 -14.81
CA VAL A 55 -6.58 3.54 -16.19
C VAL A 55 -7.90 4.16 -16.64
N HIS A 56 -8.93 4.08 -15.79
CA HIS A 56 -10.24 4.65 -16.11
C HIS A 56 -10.19 6.18 -16.30
N LEU A 57 -9.40 6.89 -15.49
CA LEU A 57 -9.19 8.34 -15.67
C LEU A 57 -8.52 8.68 -16.99
N SER A 58 -7.53 7.89 -17.44
CA SER A 58 -6.93 8.06 -18.77
C SER A 58 -7.94 7.83 -19.90
N GLU A 59 -8.83 6.83 -19.78
CA GLU A 59 -9.90 6.59 -20.76
C GLU A 59 -10.88 7.77 -20.83
N LEU A 60 -11.26 8.32 -19.67
CA LEU A 60 -12.11 9.52 -19.59
C LEU A 60 -11.41 10.75 -20.17
N ALA A 61 -10.11 10.89 -19.95
CA ALA A 61 -9.30 11.97 -20.54
C ALA A 61 -9.30 11.89 -22.08
N ASP A 62 -9.13 10.69 -22.64
CA ASP A 62 -9.19 10.47 -24.08
C ASP A 62 -10.60 10.81 -24.63
N GLN A 63 -11.66 10.36 -23.96
CA GLN A 63 -13.03 10.69 -24.34
C GLN A 63 -13.31 12.21 -24.29
N ALA A 64 -12.83 12.89 -23.25
CA ALA A 64 -12.95 14.34 -23.08
C ALA A 64 -12.28 15.13 -24.22
N LEU A 65 -11.17 14.63 -24.75
CA LEU A 65 -10.44 15.29 -25.84
C LEU A 65 -11.09 15.11 -27.22
N ARG A 66 -12.06 14.19 -27.37
CA ARG A 66 -12.79 13.97 -28.63
C ARG A 66 -13.89 15.00 -28.89
N ILE A 67 -14.23 15.83 -27.91
CA ILE A 67 -15.25 16.88 -28.10
C ILE A 67 -14.61 18.03 -28.89
N ASP A 68 -15.14 18.26 -30.10
CA ASP A 68 -14.68 19.34 -30.96
C ASP A 68 -15.33 20.67 -30.56
N TRP A 69 -14.55 21.52 -29.90
CA TRP A 69 -14.87 22.92 -29.64
C TRP A 69 -13.60 23.78 -29.70
N GLN A 70 -13.76 25.08 -29.97
CA GLN A 70 -12.64 25.97 -30.33
C GLN A 70 -12.54 27.19 -29.41
N GLY A 71 -11.42 27.90 -29.52
CA GLY A 71 -11.10 29.10 -28.74
C GLY A 71 -10.23 28.83 -27.53
N ARG A 72 -9.85 29.91 -26.82
CA ARG A 72 -8.88 29.87 -25.71
C ARG A 72 -9.29 28.94 -24.57
N ALA A 73 -10.59 28.85 -24.29
CA ALA A 73 -11.10 27.95 -23.27
C ALA A 73 -10.89 26.47 -23.67
N ALA A 74 -11.04 26.14 -24.96
CA ALA A 74 -10.79 24.79 -25.46
C ALA A 74 -9.31 24.42 -25.38
N GLU A 75 -8.43 25.37 -25.69
CA GLU A 75 -6.98 25.18 -25.56
C GLU A 75 -6.57 24.92 -24.11
N ALA A 76 -7.05 25.75 -23.18
CA ALA A 76 -6.78 25.59 -21.75
C ALA A 76 -7.29 24.24 -21.21
N TYR A 77 -8.51 23.86 -21.60
CA TYR A 77 -9.09 22.57 -21.23
C TYR A 77 -8.25 21.40 -21.74
N ARG A 78 -7.88 21.39 -23.03
CA ARG A 78 -7.04 20.33 -23.61
C ARG A 78 -5.69 20.23 -22.91
N ALA A 79 -5.06 21.37 -22.59
CA ALA A 79 -3.80 21.40 -21.86
C ALA A 79 -3.96 20.77 -20.47
N GLN A 80 -5.03 21.11 -19.74
CA GLN A 80 -5.30 20.56 -18.42
C GLN A 80 -5.59 19.05 -18.47
N VAL A 81 -6.41 18.60 -19.42
CA VAL A 81 -6.72 17.16 -19.58
C VAL A 81 -5.46 16.36 -19.93
N ARG A 82 -4.60 16.87 -20.82
CA ARG A 82 -3.32 16.23 -21.15
C ARG A 82 -2.36 16.19 -19.96
N ALA A 83 -2.30 17.27 -19.17
CA ALA A 83 -1.49 17.30 -17.95
C ALA A 83 -1.99 16.27 -16.92
N MET A 84 -3.31 16.16 -16.75
CA MET A 84 -3.91 15.15 -15.88
C MET A 84 -3.62 13.72 -16.38
N ASP A 85 -3.73 13.45 -17.67
CA ASP A 85 -3.42 12.13 -18.22
C ASP A 85 -1.94 11.77 -18.02
N ALA A 86 -1.02 12.72 -18.25
CA ALA A 86 0.40 12.51 -17.97
C ALA A 86 0.67 12.16 -16.50
N LEU A 87 0.00 12.83 -15.56
CA LEU A 87 0.06 12.49 -14.13
C LEU A 87 -0.50 11.09 -13.86
N CYS A 88 -1.62 10.72 -14.49
CA CYS A 88 -2.21 9.38 -14.32
C CYS A 88 -1.25 8.29 -14.82
N GLN A 89 -0.59 8.52 -15.95
CA GLN A 89 0.41 7.60 -16.50
C GLN A 89 1.62 7.44 -15.56
N ASP A 90 2.16 8.52 -15.01
CA ASP A 90 3.26 8.45 -14.04
C ASP A 90 2.84 7.68 -12.77
N GLN A 91 1.68 8.00 -12.21
CA GLN A 91 1.15 7.31 -11.02
C GLN A 91 0.91 5.82 -11.27
N ARG A 92 0.53 5.42 -12.49
CA ARG A 92 0.42 4.00 -12.87
C ARG A 92 1.77 3.29 -12.83
N VAL A 93 2.83 3.96 -13.29
CA VAL A 93 4.20 3.42 -13.20
C VAL A 93 4.61 3.27 -11.74
N GLN A 94 4.35 4.28 -10.90
CA GLN A 94 4.66 4.23 -9.47
C GLN A 94 3.89 3.09 -8.77
N ALA A 95 2.58 2.97 -9.02
CA ALA A 95 1.77 1.86 -8.50
C ALA A 95 2.32 0.49 -8.91
N GLY A 96 2.80 0.36 -10.15
CA GLY A 96 3.49 -0.85 -10.61
C GLY A 96 4.77 -1.15 -9.82
N ARG A 97 5.60 -0.14 -9.57
CA ARG A 97 6.82 -0.27 -8.76
C ARG A 97 6.49 -0.64 -7.31
N THR A 98 5.47 -0.02 -6.72
CA THR A 98 5.02 -0.33 -5.35
C THR A 98 4.57 -1.78 -5.22
N LEU A 99 3.82 -2.31 -6.19
CA LEU A 99 3.44 -3.74 -6.18
C LEU A 99 4.67 -4.65 -6.24
N SER A 100 5.62 -4.36 -7.12
CA SER A 100 6.87 -5.12 -7.22
C SER A 100 7.66 -5.10 -5.91
N LEU A 101 7.73 -3.97 -5.22
CA LEU A 101 8.38 -3.86 -3.90
C LEU A 101 7.66 -4.71 -2.86
N ILE A 102 6.32 -4.63 -2.79
CA ILE A 102 5.54 -5.46 -1.86
C ILE A 102 5.80 -6.95 -2.13
N ASP A 103 5.90 -7.36 -3.39
CA ASP A 103 6.16 -8.76 -3.74
C ASP A 103 7.60 -9.21 -3.45
N GLN A 104 8.59 -8.32 -3.59
CA GLN A 104 9.99 -8.60 -3.25
C GLN A 104 10.19 -8.78 -1.75
N GLU A 105 9.66 -7.85 -0.94
CA GLU A 105 9.75 -7.87 0.53
C GLU A 105 8.98 -9.02 1.18
N SER A 106 8.23 -9.78 0.38
CA SER A 106 7.44 -10.89 0.87
C SER A 106 7.91 -12.25 0.35
N ARG A 107 9.09 -12.30 -0.29
CA ARG A 107 9.76 -13.57 -0.56
C ARG A 107 10.41 -14.06 0.74
N PRO A 108 10.22 -15.33 1.12
CA PRO A 108 10.83 -15.91 2.31
C PRO A 108 12.36 -15.98 2.22
#